data_AF-A0A2V9VVE3-F1
#
_entry.id   AF-A0A2V9VVE3-F1
#
_cell.length_a   1.000
_cell.length_b   1.000
_cell.length_c   1.000
_cell.angle_alpha   90.00
_cell.angle_beta   90.00
_cell.angle_gamma   90.00
#
_symmetry.space_group_name_H-M   'P 1'
#
loop_
_entity.id
_entity.type
_entity.pdbx_description
1 polymer ?
#
loop_
_entity_poly.entity_id
_entity_poly.type
_entity_poly.pdbx_seq_one_letter_code
_entity_poly.pdbx_strand_id
1 'polypeptide(L)'
;MAFHKLLRCFPLIFIALLSSSALSPAVHAQVLVASAPFPDAPTSLIEAVSPIMIPQANVDSRHKFWDTQNCILFAAAAVSNGADFAVTRANLQSGGRELNPLVRLFGRSSAGLAMNFAGETAFVISLSYFFHKTGHHKLERAVSVVNVGTSAGAVSFGLTHR
;
A
#
# COMPACT_ATOMS: atom_id res chain seq x y z
N MET A 1 -8.43 -12.69 -19.76
CA MET A 1 -7.49 -11.54 -19.88
C MET A 1 -7.12 -10.86 -18.55
N ALA A 2 -7.89 -10.98 -17.46
CA ALA A 2 -7.54 -10.37 -16.17
C ALA A 2 -6.36 -11.05 -15.44
N PHE A 3 -6.21 -12.37 -15.60
CA PHE A 3 -5.23 -13.18 -14.87
C PHE A 3 -3.75 -12.83 -15.20
N HIS A 4 -3.43 -12.55 -16.47
CA HIS A 4 -2.07 -12.13 -16.87
C HIS A 4 -1.68 -10.74 -16.36
N LYS A 5 -2.64 -9.86 -16.06
CA LYS A 5 -2.36 -8.54 -15.48
C LYS A 5 -2.09 -8.63 -13.98
N LEU A 6 -2.80 -9.53 -13.28
CA LEU A 6 -2.49 -9.92 -11.90
C LEU A 6 -1.06 -10.47 -11.78
N LEU A 7 -0.63 -11.23 -12.80
CA LEU A 7 0.71 -11.83 -12.85
C LEU A 7 1.87 -10.81 -12.89
N ARG A 8 1.63 -9.58 -13.35
CA ARG A 8 2.65 -8.50 -13.37
C ARG A 8 2.98 -7.95 -11.97
N CYS A 9 2.07 -8.10 -11.01
CA CYS A 9 2.27 -7.65 -9.63
C CYS A 9 2.49 -8.83 -8.67
N PHE A 10 2.32 -10.06 -9.17
CA PHE A 10 2.67 -11.30 -8.50
C PHE A 10 4.12 -11.38 -8.00
N PRO A 11 5.18 -10.93 -8.71
CA PRO A 11 6.53 -10.98 -8.15
C PRO A 11 6.67 -10.08 -6.92
N LEU A 12 6.01 -8.90 -6.89
CA LEU A 12 6.04 -8.01 -5.72
C LEU A 12 5.28 -8.58 -4.53
N ILE A 13 4.11 -9.21 -4.78
CA ILE A 13 3.30 -9.86 -3.75
C ILE A 13 3.99 -11.14 -3.23
N PHE A 14 4.62 -11.93 -4.10
CA PHE A 14 5.32 -13.16 -3.73
C PHE A 14 6.63 -12.88 -2.99
N ILE A 15 7.39 -11.83 -3.38
CA ILE A 15 8.56 -11.36 -2.62
C ILE A 15 8.15 -10.84 -1.25
N ALA A 16 7.07 -10.05 -1.16
CA ALA A 16 6.49 -9.61 0.11
C ALA A 16 6.08 -10.77 1.04
N LEU A 17 5.46 -11.81 0.51
CA LEU A 17 5.06 -13.02 1.25
C LEU A 17 6.24 -13.90 1.67
N LEU A 18 7.31 -14.00 0.87
CA LEU A 18 8.51 -14.77 1.23
C LEU A 18 9.41 -14.04 2.26
N SER A 19 9.39 -12.70 2.27
CA SER A 19 10.24 -11.88 3.15
C SER A 19 9.83 -11.92 4.63
N SER A 20 8.64 -12.44 4.96
CA SER A 20 8.15 -12.56 6.35
C SER A 20 8.92 -13.58 7.22
N SER A 21 9.96 -14.22 6.68
CA SER A 21 10.78 -15.21 7.42
C SER A 21 12.00 -14.61 8.11
N ALA A 22 12.42 -13.39 7.76
CA ALA A 22 13.57 -12.76 8.37
C ALA A 22 13.50 -11.25 8.14
N LEU A 23 13.25 -10.45 9.17
CA LEU A 23 13.86 -9.13 9.30
C LEU A 23 13.65 -8.58 10.72
N SER A 24 14.75 -8.53 11.47
CA SER A 24 14.92 -7.70 12.67
C SER A 24 14.85 -6.21 12.30
N PRO A 25 14.41 -5.30 13.20
CA PRO A 25 14.20 -3.91 12.84
C PRO A 25 15.51 -3.13 12.92
N ALA A 26 15.95 -2.57 11.80
CA ALA A 26 16.83 -1.41 11.80
C ALA A 26 16.06 -0.26 11.15
N VAL A 27 15.36 0.50 11.99
CA VAL A 27 14.75 1.78 11.63
C VAL A 27 15.89 2.76 11.34
N HIS A 28 15.93 3.30 10.13
CA HIS A 28 16.56 4.59 9.85
C HIS A 28 15.60 5.41 8.99
N ALA A 29 14.76 6.20 9.65
CA ALA A 29 14.23 7.41 9.06
C ALA A 29 15.40 8.38 8.87
N GLN A 30 15.49 9.10 7.74
CA GLN A 30 15.73 10.55 7.67
C GLN A 30 15.22 11.12 6.34
N VAL A 31 14.24 12.01 6.45
CA VAL A 31 13.93 13.05 5.47
C VAL A 31 14.88 14.21 5.76
N LEU A 32 15.61 14.69 4.75
CA LEU A 32 16.25 16.00 4.81
C LEU A 32 15.93 16.77 3.53
N VAL A 33 14.96 17.67 3.64
CA VAL A 33 14.69 18.71 2.65
C VAL A 33 15.76 19.79 2.84
N ALA A 34 16.65 19.94 1.86
CA ALA A 34 17.58 21.06 1.81
C ALA A 34 16.89 22.24 1.11
N SER A 35 16.58 23.28 1.89
CA SER A 35 16.27 24.62 1.37
C SER A 35 17.57 25.43 1.39
N ALA A 36 17.97 26.00 0.24
CA ALA A 36 19.04 26.98 0.17
C ALA A 36 18.66 28.15 -0.77
N PRO A 37 19.19 29.36 -0.56
CA PRO A 37 18.62 30.62 -1.03
C PRO A 37 19.09 31.01 -2.45
N PHE A 38 18.22 31.74 -3.16
CA PHE A 38 18.57 32.47 -4.39
C PHE A 38 19.63 33.54 -4.13
N PRO A 39 20.52 33.81 -5.11
CA PRO A 39 20.53 35.18 -5.64
C PRO A 39 20.78 35.33 -7.16
N ASP A 40 20.15 36.40 -7.67
CA ASP A 40 20.56 37.36 -8.71
C ASP A 40 20.62 36.97 -10.19
N ALA A 41 19.65 37.52 -10.94
CA ALA A 41 19.69 37.80 -12.39
C ALA A 41 20.61 39.02 -12.65
N PRO A 42 21.19 39.26 -13.85
CA PRO A 42 20.44 39.36 -15.11
C PRO A 42 21.17 38.86 -16.38
N THR A 43 20.42 38.54 -17.44
CA THR A 43 20.45 39.21 -18.76
C THR A 43 19.70 38.36 -19.79
N SER A 44 18.77 39.04 -20.47
CA SER A 44 17.93 38.57 -21.55
C SER A 44 18.74 38.22 -22.80
N LEU A 45 18.60 36.98 -23.28
CA LEU A 45 18.72 36.64 -24.70
C LEU A 45 17.44 35.90 -25.08
N ILE A 46 16.47 36.65 -25.62
CA ILE A 46 15.30 36.06 -26.28
C ILE A 46 15.79 35.56 -27.65
N GLU A 47 16.18 34.29 -27.71
CA GLU A 47 16.17 33.54 -28.95
C GLU A 47 14.75 33.00 -29.14
N ALA A 48 14.07 33.45 -30.20
CA ALA A 48 12.74 32.97 -30.53
C ALA A 48 12.82 31.52 -31.02
N VAL A 49 12.74 30.58 -30.08
CA VAL A 49 12.51 29.17 -30.38
C VAL A 49 11.09 29.04 -30.92
N SER A 50 10.98 28.82 -32.22
CA SER A 50 9.73 28.37 -32.84
C SER A 50 9.21 27.16 -32.06
N PRO A 51 7.93 27.15 -31.63
CA PRO A 51 7.41 25.99 -30.91
C PRO A 51 7.45 24.80 -31.87
N ILE A 52 8.37 23.87 -31.62
CA ILE A 52 8.27 22.52 -32.15
C ILE A 52 6.97 21.99 -31.55
N MET A 53 5.92 21.99 -32.37
CA MET A 53 4.68 21.33 -32.07
C MET A 53 4.97 19.83 -32.13
N ILE A 54 5.56 19.30 -31.06
CA ILE A 54 5.56 17.86 -30.81
C ILE A 54 4.07 17.52 -30.80
N PRO A 55 3.59 16.64 -31.70
CA PRO A 55 2.24 16.14 -31.58
C PRO A 55 2.16 15.60 -30.17
N GLN A 56 1.39 16.27 -29.31
CA GLN A 56 1.03 15.73 -28.02
C GLN A 56 0.27 14.49 -28.39
N ALA A 57 0.97 13.36 -28.41
CA ALA A 57 0.35 12.07 -28.46
C ALA A 57 -0.56 12.13 -27.25
N ASN A 58 -1.85 12.39 -27.49
CA ASN A 58 -2.91 11.96 -26.62
C ASN A 58 -2.81 10.44 -26.62
N VAL A 59 -1.77 9.94 -25.96
CA VAL A 59 -1.91 8.77 -25.14
C VAL A 59 -2.98 9.25 -24.18
N ASP A 60 -4.23 8.95 -24.53
CA ASP A 60 -5.27 8.69 -23.57
C ASP A 60 -4.65 7.67 -22.62
N SER A 61 -3.88 8.16 -21.65
CA SER A 61 -3.29 7.39 -20.58
C SER A 61 -4.44 7.16 -19.61
N ARG A 62 -5.48 6.51 -20.13
CA ARG A 62 -6.64 6.07 -19.38
C ARG A 62 -6.07 5.34 -18.20
N HIS A 63 -6.26 5.95 -17.03
CA HIS A 63 -5.75 5.46 -15.76
C HIS A 63 -6.04 3.97 -15.66
N LYS A 64 -5.00 3.15 -15.50
CA LYS A 64 -5.15 1.69 -15.43
C LYS A 64 -5.24 1.30 -13.97
N PHE A 65 -6.22 0.47 -13.63
CA PHE A 65 -6.34 -0.02 -12.26
C PHE A 65 -5.08 -0.73 -11.76
N TRP A 66 -4.50 -1.60 -12.58
CA TRP A 66 -3.22 -2.26 -12.29
C TRP A 66 -2.06 -1.43 -12.81
N ASP A 67 -1.91 -0.22 -12.27
CA ASP A 67 -0.72 0.60 -12.47
C ASP A 67 0.33 0.34 -11.38
N THR A 68 1.52 0.89 -11.57
CA THR A 68 2.65 0.73 -10.65
C THR A 68 2.28 1.18 -9.24
N GLN A 69 1.57 2.31 -9.12
CA GLN A 69 1.18 2.85 -7.82
C GLN A 69 0.24 1.90 -7.06
N ASN A 70 -0.72 1.25 -7.72
CA ASN A 70 -1.68 0.37 -7.03
C ASN A 70 -1.01 -0.94 -6.69
N CYS A 71 -0.12 -1.41 -7.55
CA CYS A 71 0.65 -2.60 -7.24
C CYS A 71 1.57 -2.39 -6.03
N ILE A 72 2.21 -1.22 -5.89
CA ILE A 72 2.97 -0.88 -4.68
C ILE A 72 2.05 -0.80 -3.46
N LEU A 73 0.93 -0.09 -3.56
CA LEU A 73 -0.01 0.07 -2.46
C LEU A 73 -0.63 -1.27 -1.99
N PHE A 74 -1.02 -2.15 -2.91
CA PHE A 74 -1.55 -3.47 -2.58
C PHE A 74 -0.48 -4.40 -2.02
N ALA A 75 0.76 -4.31 -2.50
CA ALA A 75 1.87 -5.05 -1.90
C ALA A 75 2.13 -4.57 -0.46
N ALA A 76 2.17 -3.25 -0.23
CA ALA A 76 2.32 -2.69 1.12
C ALA A 76 1.17 -3.11 2.04
N ALA A 77 -0.08 -3.09 1.55
CA ALA A 77 -1.25 -3.57 2.29
C ALA A 77 -1.12 -5.07 2.63
N ALA A 78 -0.72 -5.90 1.67
CA ALA A 78 -0.54 -7.33 1.90
C ALA A 78 0.54 -7.64 2.96
N VAL A 79 1.69 -6.96 2.91
CA VAL A 79 2.73 -7.07 3.94
C VAL A 79 2.20 -6.65 5.30
N SER A 80 1.51 -5.50 5.35
CA SER A 80 0.98 -4.95 6.60
C SER A 80 -0.07 -5.86 7.24
N ASN A 81 -0.99 -6.39 6.44
CA ASN A 81 -2.00 -7.37 6.88
C ASN A 81 -1.35 -8.68 7.35
N GLY A 82 -0.27 -9.11 6.69
CA GLY A 82 0.50 -10.29 7.11
C GLY A 82 1.20 -10.09 8.47
N ALA A 83 1.78 -8.90 8.69
CA ALA A 83 2.38 -8.55 9.97
C ALA A 83 1.34 -8.46 11.09
N ASP A 84 0.19 -7.85 10.82
CA ASP A 84 -0.93 -7.77 11.76
C ASP A 84 -1.45 -9.17 12.12
N PHE A 85 -1.69 -10.02 11.12
CA PHE A 85 -2.02 -11.43 11.35
C PHE A 85 -1.02 -12.12 12.28
N ALA A 86 0.29 -11.96 12.03
CA ALA A 86 1.32 -12.61 12.81
C ALA A 86 1.32 -12.12 14.27
N VAL A 87 1.23 -10.80 14.49
CA VAL A 87 1.19 -10.22 15.83
C VAL A 87 -0.08 -10.61 16.58
N THR A 88 -1.24 -10.49 15.93
CA THR A 88 -2.54 -10.86 16.50
C THR A 88 -2.57 -12.34 16.84
N ARG A 89 -2.08 -13.23 15.97
CA ARG A 89 -1.98 -14.66 16.24
C ARG A 89 -1.08 -14.95 17.44
N ALA A 90 0.10 -14.34 17.51
CA ALA A 90 1.03 -14.53 18.62
C ALA A 90 0.42 -14.08 19.96
N ASN A 91 -0.29 -12.94 19.97
CA ASN A 91 -0.95 -12.42 21.16
C ASN A 91 -2.08 -13.35 21.62
N LEU A 92 -2.93 -13.83 20.70
CA LEU A 92 -4.00 -14.78 21.01
C LEU A 92 -3.46 -16.13 21.52
N GLN A 93 -2.36 -16.62 20.95
CA GLN A 93 -1.71 -17.85 21.41
C GLN A 93 -1.07 -17.71 22.79
N SER A 94 -0.75 -16.49 23.21
CA SER A 94 -0.17 -16.19 24.52
C SER A 94 -1.23 -15.89 25.59
N GLY A 95 -2.51 -16.12 25.29
CA GLY A 95 -3.63 -15.87 26.22
C GLY A 95 -4.21 -14.45 26.15
N GLY A 96 -3.74 -13.61 25.23
CA GLY A 96 -4.30 -12.30 24.95
C GLY A 96 -5.73 -12.39 24.41
N ARG A 97 -6.47 -11.28 24.51
CA ARG A 97 -7.87 -11.20 24.06
C ARG A 97 -8.00 -10.20 22.92
N GLU A 98 -8.44 -10.68 21.76
CA GLU A 98 -8.83 -9.79 20.65
C GLU A 98 -9.95 -8.86 21.12
N LEU A 99 -9.78 -7.56 20.93
CA LEU A 99 -10.74 -6.54 21.38
C LEU A 99 -11.80 -6.25 20.31
N ASN A 100 -11.46 -6.45 19.03
CA ASN A 100 -12.40 -6.24 17.94
C ASN A 100 -13.43 -7.39 17.89
N PRO A 101 -14.73 -7.14 18.16
CA PRO A 101 -15.74 -8.19 18.20
C PRO A 101 -15.93 -8.90 16.85
N LEU A 102 -15.66 -8.24 15.73
CA LEU A 102 -15.74 -8.84 14.40
C LEU A 102 -14.58 -9.83 14.21
N VAL A 103 -13.36 -9.42 14.52
CA VAL A 103 -12.18 -10.30 14.40
C VAL A 103 -12.26 -11.46 15.39
N ARG A 104 -12.81 -11.26 16.59
CA ARG A 104 -13.02 -12.34 17.59
C ARG A 104 -13.80 -13.53 17.04
N LEU A 105 -14.75 -13.33 16.12
CA LEU A 105 -15.51 -14.42 15.50
C LEU A 105 -14.58 -15.36 14.71
N PHE A 106 -13.58 -14.78 14.05
CA PHE A 106 -12.61 -15.48 13.21
C PHE A 106 -11.36 -15.90 13.99
N GLY A 107 -10.97 -15.17 15.04
CA GLY A 107 -9.75 -15.37 15.83
C GLY A 107 -9.75 -16.61 16.73
N ARG A 108 -10.81 -17.42 16.75
CA ARG A 108 -10.91 -18.66 17.54
C ARG A 108 -10.04 -19.79 17.00
N SER A 109 -9.57 -19.67 15.76
CA SER A 109 -8.63 -20.62 15.15
C SER A 109 -7.64 -19.88 14.25
N SER A 110 -6.47 -20.48 14.01
CA SER A 110 -5.49 -19.91 13.07
C SER A 110 -6.05 -19.79 11.65
N ALA A 111 -6.86 -20.77 11.21
CA ALA A 111 -7.49 -20.75 9.90
C ALA A 111 -8.55 -19.66 9.78
N GLY A 112 -9.41 -19.50 10.80
CA GLY A 112 -10.39 -18.42 10.84
C GLY A 112 -9.72 -17.05 10.81
N LEU A 113 -8.67 -16.86 11.62
CA LEU A 113 -7.92 -15.61 11.65
C LEU A 113 -7.25 -15.31 10.29
N ALA A 114 -6.68 -16.33 9.64
CA ALA A 114 -6.14 -16.17 8.29
C ALA A 114 -7.21 -15.78 7.28
N MET A 115 -8.41 -16.35 7.37
CA MET A 115 -9.55 -15.98 6.52
C MET A 115 -9.99 -14.53 6.74
N ASN A 116 -9.92 -14.01 7.97
CA ASN A 116 -10.22 -12.60 8.25
C ASN A 116 -9.28 -11.67 7.46
N PHE A 117 -7.96 -11.85 7.58
CA PHE A 117 -6.98 -11.00 6.89
C PHE A 117 -6.94 -11.20 5.37
N ALA A 118 -7.22 -12.42 4.89
CA ALA A 118 -7.42 -12.68 3.47
C ALA A 118 -8.67 -11.94 2.94
N GLY A 119 -9.76 -11.97 3.70
CA GLY A 119 -10.99 -11.23 3.40
C GLY A 119 -10.78 -9.72 3.39
N GLU A 120 -10.03 -9.19 4.36
CA GLU A 120 -9.65 -7.77 4.41
C GLU A 120 -8.84 -7.36 3.18
N THR A 121 -7.84 -8.15 2.79
CA THR A 121 -7.03 -7.90 1.59
C THR A 121 -7.90 -7.89 0.33
N ALA A 122 -8.80 -8.87 0.18
CA ALA A 122 -9.74 -8.91 -0.94
C ALA A 122 -10.70 -7.72 -0.93
N PHE A 123 -11.16 -7.29 0.24
CA PHE A 123 -12.02 -6.12 0.42
C PHE A 123 -11.33 -4.83 -0.01
N VAL A 124 -10.08 -4.61 0.41
CA VAL A 124 -9.25 -3.45 0.00
C VAL A 124 -9.14 -3.35 -1.51
N ILE A 125 -8.79 -4.45 -2.19
CA ILE A 125 -8.65 -4.48 -3.65
C ILE A 125 -10.01 -4.22 -4.31
N SER A 126 -11.08 -4.83 -3.80
CA SER A 126 -12.43 -4.71 -4.36
C SER A 126 -12.98 -3.28 -4.22
N LEU A 127 -12.78 -2.65 -3.07
CA LEU A 127 -13.23 -1.29 -2.80
C LEU A 127 -12.40 -0.28 -3.60
N SER A 128 -11.09 -0.48 -3.70
CA SER A 128 -10.22 0.30 -4.58
C SER A 128 -10.68 0.18 -6.04
N TYR A 129 -11.01 -1.02 -6.51
CA TYR A 129 -11.54 -1.24 -7.87
C TYR A 129 -12.89 -0.56 -8.09
N PHE A 130 -13.77 -0.55 -7.09
CA PHE A 130 -15.02 0.18 -7.15
C PHE A 130 -14.79 1.68 -7.33
N PHE A 131 -13.88 2.28 -6.57
CA PHE A 131 -13.51 3.69 -6.74
C PHE A 131 -12.85 3.98 -8.08
N HIS A 132 -12.02 3.06 -8.57
CA HIS A 132 -11.44 3.15 -9.91
C HIS A 132 -12.52 3.20 -10.99
N LYS A 133 -13.47 2.26 -10.95
CA LYS A 133 -14.55 2.15 -11.94
C LYS A 133 -15.48 3.38 -11.93
N THR A 134 -15.63 4.03 -10.78
CA THR A 134 -16.46 5.23 -10.61
C THR A 134 -15.67 6.55 -10.83
N GLY A 135 -14.39 6.49 -11.20
CA GLY A 135 -13.57 7.67 -11.48
C GLY A 135 -12.99 8.37 -10.25
N HIS A 136 -13.18 7.81 -9.05
CA HIS A 136 -12.67 8.38 -7.79
C HIS A 136 -11.23 7.95 -7.51
N HIS A 137 -10.28 8.34 -8.37
CA HIS A 137 -8.89 7.86 -8.30
C HIS A 137 -8.16 8.21 -7.01
N LYS A 138 -8.56 9.30 -6.31
CA LYS A 138 -8.00 9.61 -4.99
C LYS A 138 -8.47 8.62 -3.93
N LEU A 139 -9.75 8.25 -3.94
CA LEU A 139 -10.32 7.25 -3.02
C LEU A 139 -9.77 5.86 -3.30
N GLU A 140 -9.60 5.51 -4.59
CA GLU A 140 -8.93 4.28 -5.03
C GLU A 140 -7.59 4.06 -4.31
N ARG A 141 -6.77 5.12 -4.16
CA ARG A 141 -5.50 5.06 -3.42
C ARG A 141 -5.68 5.11 -1.90
N ALA A 142 -6.56 5.98 -1.43
CA ALA A 142 -6.79 6.19 -0.01
C ALA A 142 -7.17 4.91 0.72
N VAL A 143 -7.94 4.01 0.10
CA VAL A 143 -8.31 2.71 0.71
C VAL A 143 -7.09 1.92 1.16
N SER A 144 -6.07 1.79 0.30
CA SER A 144 -4.87 1.03 0.65
C SER A 144 -4.01 1.74 1.70
N VAL A 145 -3.92 3.07 1.63
CA VAL A 145 -3.19 3.88 2.62
C VAL A 145 -3.83 3.75 4.01
N VAL A 146 -5.15 3.83 4.10
CA VAL A 146 -5.90 3.66 5.35
C VAL A 146 -5.71 2.24 5.91
N ASN A 147 -5.79 1.22 5.05
CA ASN A 147 -5.54 -0.16 5.45
C ASN A 147 -4.14 -0.32 6.06
N VAL A 148 -3.09 0.10 5.33
CA VAL A 148 -1.70 0.05 5.80
C VAL A 148 -1.54 0.77 7.15
N GLY A 149 -2.10 1.98 7.27
CA GLY A 149 -2.02 2.75 8.51
C GLY A 149 -2.73 2.05 9.68
N THR A 150 -3.89 1.44 9.43
CA THR A 150 -4.65 0.72 10.45
C THR A 150 -3.91 -0.53 10.92
N SER A 151 -3.41 -1.35 9.99
CA SER A 151 -2.61 -2.53 10.32
C SER A 151 -1.31 -2.18 11.04
N ALA A 152 -0.62 -1.11 10.61
CA ALA A 152 0.59 -0.65 11.29
C ALA A 152 0.30 -0.20 12.73
N GLY A 153 -0.83 0.48 12.95
CA GLY A 153 -1.32 0.85 14.28
C GLY A 153 -1.62 -0.38 15.14
N ALA A 154 -2.34 -1.36 14.61
CA ALA A 154 -2.66 -2.61 15.30
C ALA A 154 -1.40 -3.42 15.67
N VAL A 155 -0.46 -3.55 14.74
CA VAL A 155 0.86 -4.17 14.97
C VAL A 155 1.60 -3.46 16.10
N SER A 156 1.68 -2.13 16.06
CA SER A 156 2.38 -1.33 17.07
C SER A 156 1.72 -1.47 18.45
N PHE A 157 0.39 -1.44 18.50
CA PHE A 157 -0.36 -1.66 19.74
C PHE A 157 -0.12 -3.07 20.28
N GLY A 158 -0.26 -4.09 19.44
CA GLY A 158 -0.04 -5.48 19.80
C GLY A 158 1.40 -5.79 20.19
N LEU A 159 2.39 -5.04 19.69
CA LEU A 159 3.79 -5.14 20.10
C LEU A 159 4.06 -4.51 21.47
N THR A 160 3.33 -3.44 21.82
CA THR A 160 3.55 -2.66 23.05
C THR A 160 2.72 -3.16 24.23
N HIS A 161 1.68 -3.95 24.00
CA HIS A 161 0.73 -4.43 25.01
C HIS A 161 0.65 -5.97 25.07
N ARG A 162 1.81 -6.65 24.99
CA ARG A 162 1.92 -8.12 25.02
C ARG A 162 1.80 -8.68 26.44
#